data_AF-A0A060BVB6-F1
#
_entry.id   AF-A0A060BVB6-F1
#
_cell.length_a   1.000
_cell.length_b   1.000
_cell.length_c   1.000
_cell.angle_alpha   90.00
_cell.angle_beta   90.00
_cell.angle_gamma   90.00
#
_symmetry.space_group_name_H-M   'P 1'
#
loop_
_entity.id
_entity.type
_entity.pdbx_description
1 polymer ?
#
loop_
_entity_poly.entity_id
_entity_poly.type
_entity_poly.pdbx_seq_one_letter_code
_entity_poly.pdbx_strand_id
1 'polypeptide(L)'
;MVLADKTALPTYYRLLKAGAKDVHITYYDHVQDRTGVYHDEDGRPTKYLGHCIWINVYNDETKTDIDGRYVLVDGRPVTLWQWVGLHRLS
;
A
#
# COMPACT_ATOMS: atom_id res chain seq x y z
N MET A 1 2.59 -7.72 17.30
CA MET A 1 2.15 -7.04 16.05
C MET A 1 3.06 -5.85 15.82
N VAL A 2 3.57 -5.67 14.59
CA VAL A 2 4.42 -4.52 14.26
C VAL A 2 3.53 -3.31 14.03
N LEU A 3 3.79 -2.20 14.74
CA LEU A 3 3.04 -0.97 14.59
C LEU A 3 3.73 -0.08 13.53
N ALA A 4 2.97 0.35 12.52
CA ALA A 4 3.49 1.09 11.37
C ALA A 4 4.05 2.48 11.76
N ASP A 5 3.40 3.14 12.73
CA ASP A 5 3.80 4.42 13.32
C ASP A 5 5.16 4.36 14.04
N LYS A 6 5.58 3.18 14.50
CA LYS A 6 6.88 2.96 15.14
C LYS A 6 7.94 2.37 14.22
N THR A 7 7.58 2.00 12.98
CA THR A 7 8.48 1.26 12.08
C THR A 7 8.49 1.84 10.65
N ALA A 8 7.51 1.48 9.82
CA ALA A 8 7.46 1.83 8.41
C ALA A 8 7.33 3.35 8.18
N LEU A 9 6.45 4.04 8.92
CA LEU A 9 6.23 5.48 8.76
C LEU A 9 7.47 6.31 9.11
N PRO A 10 8.15 6.12 10.27
CA PRO A 10 9.40 6.81 10.55
C PRO A 10 10.48 6.61 9.48
N THR A 11 10.56 5.39 8.91
CA THR A 11 11.54 5.08 7.86
C THR A 11 11.22 5.82 6.56
N TYR A 12 9.96 5.80 6.12
CA TYR A 12 9.49 6.56 4.96
C TYR A 12 9.81 8.05 5.08
N TYR A 13 9.46 8.68 6.21
CA TYR A 13 9.75 10.11 6.42
C TYR A 13 11.26 10.42 6.49
N ARG A 14 12.07 9.50 7.03
CA ARG A 14 13.54 9.64 6.99
C ARG A 14 14.08 9.62 5.57
N LEU A 15 13.56 8.77 4.70
CA LEU A 15 13.96 8.72 3.28
C LEU A 15 13.58 10.01 2.55
N LEU A 16 12.36 10.51 2.75
CA LEU A 16 11.94 11.81 2.20
C LEU A 16 12.84 12.94 2.69
N LYS A 17 13.14 13.00 3.98
CA LYS A 17 14.04 14.02 4.56
C LYS A 17 15.47 13.93 4.01
N ALA A 18 15.91 12.74 3.62
CA ALA A 18 17.21 12.52 2.99
C ALA A 18 17.23 12.89 1.49
N GLY A 19 16.10 13.31 0.91
CA GLY A 19 15.99 13.73 -0.49
C GLY A 19 15.62 12.61 -1.46
N ALA A 20 15.12 11.47 -0.98
CA ALA A 20 14.57 10.45 -1.85
C ALA A 20 13.36 11.02 -2.62
N LYS A 21 13.37 10.89 -3.96
CA LYS A 21 12.31 11.40 -4.85
C LYS A 21 11.34 10.32 -5.32
N ASP A 22 11.79 9.08 -5.30
CA ASP A 22 11.07 7.90 -5.77
C ASP A 22 10.95 6.91 -4.61
N VAL A 23 10.06 7.25 -3.69
CA VAL A 23 9.74 6.45 -2.50
C VAL A 23 8.26 6.65 -2.20
N HIS A 24 7.55 5.54 -2.05
CA HIS A 24 6.09 5.55 -1.88
C HIS A 24 5.71 4.68 -0.67
N ILE A 25 4.66 5.09 0.04
CA ILE A 25 4.05 4.25 1.07
C ILE A 25 2.53 4.37 1.00
N THR A 26 1.84 3.23 0.94
CA THR A 26 0.38 3.20 1.12
C THR A 26 0.08 2.82 2.56
N TYR A 27 -0.71 3.65 3.24
CA TYR A 27 -1.14 3.41 4.61
C TYR A 27 -2.65 3.23 4.66
N TYR A 28 -3.08 2.04 5.09
CA TYR A 28 -4.50 1.68 5.15
C TYR A 28 -5.00 1.78 6.58
N ASP A 29 -6.20 2.34 6.75
CA ASP A 29 -6.90 2.36 8.04
C ASP A 29 -7.26 0.95 8.53
N HIS A 30 -7.71 0.10 7.62
CA HIS A 30 -7.98 -1.32 7.87
C HIS A 30 -7.84 -2.14 6.58
N VAL A 31 -7.83 -3.47 6.73
CA VAL A 31 -7.80 -4.44 5.64
C VAL A 31 -9.12 -5.19 5.64
N GLN A 32 -9.74 -5.34 4.48
CA GLN A 32 -11.00 -6.05 4.32
C GLN A 32 -11.09 -6.67 2.94
N ASP A 33 -12.01 -7.61 2.77
CA ASP A 33 -12.33 -8.15 1.45
C ASP A 33 -12.74 -7.02 0.49
N ARG A 34 -12.19 -7.09 -0.71
CA ARG A 34 -12.50 -6.18 -1.81
C ARG A 34 -12.93 -6.93 -3.07
N THR A 35 -12.88 -8.27 -3.02
CA THR A 35 -13.37 -9.13 -4.09
C THR A 35 -14.90 -9.21 -4.10
N GLY A 36 -15.54 -8.95 -2.95
CA GLY A 36 -16.98 -9.11 -2.77
C GLY A 36 -17.39 -10.57 -2.62
N VAL A 37 -16.45 -11.45 -2.27
CA VAL A 37 -16.70 -12.89 -2.07
C VAL A 37 -16.99 -13.18 -0.60
N TYR A 38 -16.28 -12.49 0.31
CA TYR A 38 -16.33 -12.80 1.74
C TYR A 38 -17.05 -11.71 2.51
N HIS A 39 -18.07 -12.13 3.25
CA HIS A 39 -18.89 -11.24 4.06
C HIS A 39 -18.98 -11.75 5.51
N ASP A 40 -19.14 -10.82 6.45
CA ASP A 40 -19.47 -11.13 7.84
C ASP A 40 -20.96 -11.50 8.01
N GLU A 41 -21.38 -11.76 9.25
CA GLU A 41 -22.76 -12.11 9.59
C GLU A 41 -23.78 -11.02 9.23
N ASP A 42 -23.35 -9.76 9.15
CA ASP A 42 -24.16 -8.61 8.77
C ASP A 42 -24.12 -8.31 7.25
N GLY A 43 -23.43 -9.16 6.47
CA GLY A 43 -23.28 -8.97 5.03
C GLY A 43 -22.28 -7.87 4.64
N ARG A 44 -21.42 -7.39 5.56
CA ARG A 44 -20.35 -6.43 5.23
C ARG A 44 -19.09 -7.17 4.77
N PRO A 45 -18.20 -6.55 3.98
CA PRO A 45 -16.96 -7.20 3.57
C PRO A 45 -16.14 -7.65 4.79
N THR A 46 -15.68 -8.90 4.78
CA THR A 46 -14.94 -9.47 5.91
C THR A 46 -13.69 -8.65 6.20
N LYS A 47 -13.55 -8.15 7.44
CA LYS A 47 -12.32 -7.48 7.89
C LYS A 47 -11.23 -8.50 8.20
N TYR A 48 -10.03 -8.25 7.69
CA TYR A 48 -8.85 -9.06 7.96
C TYR A 48 -8.00 -8.43 9.07
N LEU A 49 -7.15 -9.25 9.70
CA LEU A 49 -6.15 -8.76 10.63
C LEU A 49 -5.23 -7.76 9.92
N GLY A 50 -5.02 -6.57 10.50
CA GLY A 50 -4.20 -5.52 9.89
C GLY A 50 -2.75 -5.95 9.59
N HIS A 51 -2.24 -6.96 10.28
CA HIS A 51 -0.95 -7.57 9.96
C HIS A 51 -0.92 -8.17 8.54
N CYS A 52 -2.04 -8.75 8.09
CA CYS A 52 -2.19 -9.39 6.78
C CYS A 52 -2.33 -8.39 5.61
N ILE A 53 -1.72 -7.22 5.74
CA ILE A 53 -1.79 -6.16 4.73
C ILE A 53 -1.22 -6.56 3.37
N TRP A 54 -0.38 -7.58 3.33
CA TRP A 54 0.15 -8.18 2.09
C TRP A 54 -0.96 -8.71 1.17
N ILE A 55 -2.18 -8.97 1.67
CA ILE A 55 -3.32 -9.34 0.83
C ILE A 55 -3.56 -8.28 -0.26
N ASN A 56 -3.61 -7.00 0.10
CA ASN A 56 -3.80 -5.90 -0.86
C ASN A 56 -2.62 -5.76 -1.83
N VAL A 57 -1.42 -6.18 -1.42
CA VAL A 57 -0.24 -6.21 -2.28
C VAL A 57 -0.40 -7.30 -3.33
N TYR A 58 -0.71 -8.53 -2.92
CA TYR A 58 -0.83 -9.67 -3.86
C TYR A 58 -2.10 -9.63 -4.71
N ASN A 59 -3.14 -8.92 -4.28
CA ASN A 59 -4.31 -8.62 -5.11
C ASN A 59 -4.09 -7.45 -6.10
N ASP A 60 -2.89 -6.88 -6.16
CA ASP A 60 -2.52 -5.75 -7.04
C ASP A 60 -3.35 -4.47 -6.80
N GLU A 61 -3.73 -4.21 -5.55
CA GLU A 61 -4.63 -3.09 -5.19
C GLU A 61 -3.89 -1.84 -4.70
N THR A 62 -2.60 -1.98 -4.43
CA THR A 62 -1.77 -0.92 -3.82
C THR A 62 -1.28 0.04 -4.90
N LYS A 63 -1.88 1.23 -4.97
CA LYS A 63 -1.72 2.18 -6.09
C LYS A 63 -1.59 3.65 -5.68
N THR A 64 -1.60 3.96 -4.39
CA THR A 64 -1.61 5.34 -3.88
C THR A 64 -0.47 5.62 -2.91
N ASP A 65 -0.03 6.86 -2.81
CA ASP A 65 0.87 7.30 -1.75
C ASP A 65 0.09 7.63 -0.47
N ILE A 66 0.80 8.08 0.56
CA ILE A 66 0.26 8.35 1.89
C ILE A 66 -0.77 9.49 1.91
N ASP A 67 -0.74 10.37 0.90
CA ASP A 67 -1.71 11.45 0.72
C ASP A 67 -2.98 11.01 -0.05
N GLY A 68 -3.07 9.72 -0.39
CA GLY A 68 -4.19 9.13 -1.13
C GLY A 68 -4.16 9.36 -2.64
N ARG A 69 -3.16 10.09 -3.17
CA ARG A 69 -3.01 10.27 -4.62
C ARG A 69 -2.38 9.04 -5.26
N TYR A 70 -2.69 8.80 -6.54
CA TYR A 70 -2.06 7.72 -7.29
C TYR A 70 -0.55 7.91 -7.40
N VAL A 71 0.20 6.81 -7.26
CA VAL A 71 1.60 6.77 -7.66
C VAL A 71 1.66 6.82 -9.18
N LEU A 72 2.44 7.75 -9.73
CA LEU A 72 2.54 7.97 -11.17
C LEU A 72 3.95 7.67 -11.67
N VAL A 73 4.05 6.93 -12.78
CA VAL A 73 5.27 6.81 -13.59
C VAL A 73 4.95 7.34 -14.99
N ASP A 74 5.72 8.29 -15.49
CA ASP A 74 5.49 8.98 -16.76
C ASP A 74 4.05 9.51 -16.93
N GLY A 75 3.49 10.04 -15.85
CA GLY A 75 2.14 10.61 -15.81
C GLY A 75 1.00 9.58 -15.81
N ARG A 76 1.30 8.28 -15.68
CA ARG A 76 0.31 7.20 -15.65
C ARG A 76 0.24 6.55 -14.27
N PRO A 77 -0.96 6.27 -13.72
CA PRO A 77 -1.08 5.57 -12.45
C PRO A 77 -0.56 4.15 -12.57
N VAL A 78 0.21 3.72 -11.56
CA VAL A 78 0.77 2.36 -11.48
C VAL A 78 0.41 1.69 -10.16
N THR A 79 0.33 0.37 -10.17
CA THR A 79 0.30 -0.45 -8.95
C THR A 79 1.71 -0.65 -8.39
N LEU A 80 1.81 -1.15 -7.17
CA LEU A 80 3.09 -1.51 -6.54
C LEU A 80 3.92 -2.44 -7.44
N TRP A 81 3.30 -3.48 -8.01
CA TRP A 81 4.03 -4.43 -8.86
C TRP A 81 4.48 -3.81 -10.18
N GLN A 82 3.68 -2.94 -10.77
CA GLN A 82 4.07 -2.18 -11.96
C GLN A 82 5.24 -1.22 -11.64
N TRP A 83 5.18 -0.50 -10.52
CA TRP A 83 6.27 0.37 -10.07
C TRP A 83 7.57 -0.43 -9.87
N VAL A 84 7.53 -1.57 -9.17
CA VAL A 84 8.71 -2.45 -8.99
C VAL A 84 9.25 -2.93 -10.34
N GLY A 85 8.38 -3.35 -11.27
CA GLY A 85 8.79 -3.85 -12.58
C GLY A 85 9.43 -2.78 -13.48
N LEU A 86 9.09 -1.50 -13.27
CA LEU A 86 9.69 -0.38 -13.98
C LEU A 86 11.06 0.03 -13.40
N HIS A 87 11.29 -0.21 -12.11
CA HIS A 87 12.54 0.13 -11.40
C HIS A 87 13.53 -1.04 -11.34
N ARG A 88 13.83 -1.63 -12.50
CA ARG A 88 14.89 -2.64 -12.62
C ARG A 88 16.26 -2.01 -12.42
N LEU A 89 17.13 -2.69 -11.66
CA LEU A 89 18.56 -2.38 -11.65
C LEU A 89 19.09 -2.62 -13.06
N SER A 90 19.50 -1.55 -13.75
CA SER A 90 20.24 -1.60 -15.01
C SER A 90 21.68 -2.06 -14.78
#